data_AF-A0A0F8ZNZ5-F1
#
_entry.id   AF-A0A0F8ZNZ5-F1
#
_cell.length_a   1.000
_cell.length_b   1.000
_cell.length_c   1.000
_cell.angle_alpha   90.00
_cell.angle_beta   90.00
_cell.angle_gamma   90.00
#
_symmetry.space_group_name_H-M   'P 1'
#
loop_
_entity.id
_entity.type
_entity.pdbx_description
1 polymer ?
#
loop_
_entity_poly.entity_id
_entity_poly.type
_entity_poly.pdbx_seq_one_letter_code
_entity_poly.pdbx_strand_id
1 'polypeptide(L)'
;LKAQLRPGGELVLETLVIEGDENTVFVPTDRYAKMRNVWFIPSTAALKLWMERVGFKDVQVKDCAITTLAEQRKSDWMENESLIDFLDPDDTSKTIEGYPAPLRAILTAKA
;
A
#
# COMPACT_ATOMS: atom_id res chain seq x y z
N LEU A 1 -9.37 8.76 -10.85
CA LEU A 1 -9.11 9.75 -9.77
C LEU A 1 -8.98 11.16 -10.31
N LYS A 2 -7.95 11.49 -11.10
CA LYS A 2 -7.71 12.86 -11.60
C LYS A 2 -8.93 13.54 -12.25
N ALA A 3 -9.66 12.83 -13.12
CA ALA A 3 -10.84 13.37 -13.79
C ALA A 3 -12.02 13.73 -12.84
N GLN A 4 -11.95 13.34 -11.57
CA GLN A 4 -12.95 13.67 -10.55
C GLN A 4 -12.60 14.94 -9.76
N LEU A 5 -11.42 15.52 -10.01
CA LEU A 5 -10.92 16.72 -9.34
C LEU A 5 -11.08 17.94 -10.24
N ARG A 6 -11.41 19.08 -9.63
CA ARG A 6 -11.29 20.39 -10.29
C ARG A 6 -9.79 20.75 -10.44
N PRO A 7 -9.42 21.64 -11.38
CA PRO A 7 -8.06 22.13 -11.49
C PRO A 7 -7.53 22.67 -10.15
N GLY A 8 -6.32 22.26 -9.74
CA GLY A 8 -5.74 22.62 -8.44
C GLY A 8 -6.30 21.84 -7.24
N GLY A 9 -7.25 20.92 -7.47
CA GLY A 9 -7.76 20.01 -6.44
C GLY A 9 -6.67 19.07 -5.93
N GLU A 10 -6.80 18.65 -4.67
CA GLU A 10 -5.85 17.75 -4.03
C GLU A 10 -6.33 16.30 -4.09
N LEU A 11 -5.44 15.42 -4.53
CA LEU A 11 -5.56 13.97 -4.34
C LEU A 11 -4.84 13.60 -3.05
N VAL A 12 -5.50 12.83 -2.20
CA VAL A 12 -4.87 12.02 -1.15
C VAL A 12 -5.01 10.56 -1.59
N LEU A 13 -3.88 9.89 -1.82
CA LEU A 13 -3.81 8.50 -2.24
C LEU A 13 -3.12 7.69 -1.16
N GLU A 14 -3.74 6.61 -0.73
CA GLU A 14 -3.17 5.68 0.21
C GLU A 14 -3.27 4.26 -0.38
N THR A 15 -2.19 3.49 -0.30
CA THR A 15 -2.15 2.12 -0.81
C THR A 15 -0.98 1.32 -0.23
N LEU A 16 -0.98 0.01 -0.50
CA LEU A 16 0.13 -0.90 -0.19
C LEU A 16 1.36 -0.55 -1.05
N VAL A 17 2.53 -0.58 -0.43
CA VAL A 17 3.82 -0.36 -1.09
C VAL A 17 4.86 -1.37 -0.61
N ILE A 18 6.02 -1.39 -1.27
CA ILE A 18 7.22 -2.10 -0.81
C ILE A 18 8.42 -1.14 -0.77
N GLU A 19 9.49 -1.55 -0.10
CA GLU A 19 10.77 -0.84 -0.21
C GLU A 19 11.35 -1.00 -1.61
N GLY A 20 11.99 0.06 -2.12
CA GLY A 20 12.65 0.03 -3.42
C GLY A 20 12.74 1.38 -4.11
N ASP A 21 13.28 1.35 -5.33
CA ASP A 21 13.48 2.51 -6.19
C ASP A 21 12.31 2.71 -7.17
N GLU A 22 12.44 3.68 -8.08
CA GLU A 22 11.44 4.03 -9.10
C GLU A 22 11.06 2.89 -10.07
N ASN A 23 11.87 1.83 -10.14
CA ASN A 23 11.65 0.67 -11.01
C ASN A 23 11.19 -0.56 -10.21
N THR A 24 11.06 -0.44 -8.89
CA THR A 24 10.69 -1.55 -8.01
C THR A 24 9.17 -1.65 -7.88
N VAL A 25 8.61 -2.72 -8.43
CA VAL A 25 7.17 -3.03 -8.36
C VAL A 25 6.99 -4.52 -8.14
N PHE A 26 6.20 -4.87 -7.13
CA PHE A 26 5.85 -6.25 -6.84
C PHE A 26 4.43 -6.56 -7.28
N VAL A 27 4.24 -7.75 -7.86
CA VAL A 27 2.95 -8.32 -8.19
C VAL A 27 2.95 -9.75 -7.65
N PRO A 28 2.05 -10.10 -6.70
CA PRO A 28 2.01 -11.43 -6.13
C PRO A 28 1.54 -12.45 -7.17
N THR A 29 2.00 -13.69 -7.03
CA THR A 29 1.67 -14.78 -7.97
C THR A 29 0.21 -15.24 -7.88
N ASP A 30 -0.39 -15.20 -6.69
CA ASP A 30 -1.81 -15.53 -6.45
C ASP A 30 -2.39 -14.64 -5.34
N ARG A 31 -1.80 -14.73 -4.14
CA ARG A 31 -2.26 -14.01 -2.95
C ARG A 31 -1.17 -13.18 -2.32
N TYR A 32 -1.61 -12.15 -1.61
CA TYR A 32 -0.78 -11.35 -0.73
C TYR A 32 -1.54 -11.12 0.57
N ALA A 33 -0.99 -11.57 1.71
CA ALA A 33 -1.65 -11.51 3.01
C ALA A 33 -3.07 -12.11 2.94
N LYS A 34 -3.19 -13.30 2.32
CA LYS A 34 -4.41 -14.03 1.96
C LYS A 34 -5.38 -13.33 0.99
N MET A 35 -5.20 -12.05 0.68
CA MET A 35 -6.08 -11.32 -0.24
C MET A 35 -5.96 -11.84 -1.67
N ARG A 36 -7.10 -12.02 -2.34
CA ARG A 36 -7.17 -12.32 -3.78
C ARG A 36 -7.18 -11.02 -4.59
N ASN A 37 -6.87 -11.09 -5.88
CA ASN A 37 -6.95 -9.96 -6.82
C ASN A 37 -6.07 -8.77 -6.40
N VAL A 38 -4.93 -9.05 -5.76
CA VAL A 38 -3.90 -8.05 -5.50
C VAL A 38 -3.02 -7.96 -6.73
N TRP A 39 -2.83 -6.73 -7.22
CA TRP A 39 -2.11 -6.46 -8.46
C TRP A 39 -0.78 -5.77 -8.15
N PHE A 40 -0.69 -4.47 -8.38
CA PHE A 40 0.55 -3.73 -8.23
C PHE A 40 0.75 -3.25 -6.80
N ILE A 41 1.87 -3.65 -6.20
CA ILE A 41 2.40 -3.10 -4.95
C ILE A 41 3.71 -2.39 -5.33
N PRO A 42 3.66 -1.10 -5.71
CA PRO A 42 4.84 -0.35 -6.13
C PRO A 42 5.68 0.10 -4.93
N SER A 43 6.92 0.49 -5.15
CA SER A 43 7.61 1.36 -4.18
C SER A 43 6.98 2.75 -4.13
N THR A 44 7.25 3.51 -3.08
CA THR A 44 6.81 4.92 -3.01
C THR A 44 7.40 5.78 -4.13
N ALA A 45 8.64 5.49 -4.56
CA ALA A 45 9.28 6.16 -5.69
C ALA A 45 8.59 5.82 -7.02
N ALA A 46 8.28 4.53 -7.25
CA ALA A 46 7.57 4.10 -8.45
C ALA A 46 6.15 4.69 -8.51
N LEU A 47 5.42 4.70 -7.39
CA LEU A 47 4.08 5.29 -7.31
C LEU A 47 4.10 6.80 -7.55
N LYS A 48 5.10 7.51 -7.00
CA LYS A 48 5.31 8.93 -7.28
C LYS A 48 5.51 9.18 -8.78
N LEU A 49 6.40 8.42 -9.42
CA LEU A 49 6.64 8.51 -10.87
C LEU A 49 5.36 8.26 -11.67
N TRP A 50 4.55 7.29 -11.28
CA TRP A 50 3.26 7.02 -11.94
C TRP A 50 2.28 8.18 -11.83
N MET A 51 2.16 8.78 -10.64
CA MET A 51 1.30 9.93 -10.40
C MET A 51 1.72 11.13 -11.26
N GLU A 52 3.02 11.42 -11.34
CA GLU A 52 3.58 12.46 -12.20
C GLU A 52 3.31 12.18 -13.68
N ARG A 53 3.48 10.93 -14.12
CA ARG A 53 3.21 10.49 -15.49
C ARG A 53 1.75 10.63 -15.91
N VAL A 54 0.80 10.37 -15.01
CA VAL A 54 -0.65 10.60 -15.29
C VAL A 54 -1.05 12.07 -15.09
N GLY A 55 -0.07 12.94 -14.85
CA GLY A 55 -0.19 14.38 -14.92
C GLY A 55 -0.50 15.08 -13.60
N PHE A 56 -0.43 14.39 -12.46
CA PHE A 56 -0.45 15.09 -11.16
C PHE A 56 0.83 15.92 -10.97
N LYS A 57 0.72 16.98 -10.17
CA LYS A 57 1.81 17.90 -9.80
C LYS A 57 2.03 17.87 -8.30
N ASP A 58 3.18 18.35 -7.85
CA ASP A 58 3.54 18.44 -6.42
C ASP A 58 3.32 17.13 -5.65
N VAL A 59 3.73 16.01 -6.26
CA VAL A 59 3.56 14.68 -5.66
C VAL A 59 4.52 14.53 -4.48
N GLN A 60 3.97 14.30 -3.28
CA GLN A 60 4.72 14.19 -2.04
C GLN A 60 4.31 12.93 -1.28
N VAL A 61 5.30 12.17 -0.81
CA VAL A 61 5.09 11.12 0.19
C VAL A 61 4.93 11.81 1.54
N LYS A 62 3.78 11.63 2.18
CA LYS A 62 3.45 12.23 3.48
C LYS A 62 3.73 11.30 4.64
N ASP A 63 3.48 10.01 4.43
CA ASP A 63 3.71 9.00 5.45
C ASP A 63 4.02 7.65 4.77
N CYS A 64 4.79 6.81 5.46
CA CYS A 64 5.02 5.43 5.07
C CYS A 64 5.26 4.61 6.33
N ALA A 65 4.36 3.68 6.62
CA ALA A 65 4.34 2.96 7.90
C ALA A 65 3.96 1.50 7.71
N ILE A 66 4.63 0.63 8.47
CA ILE A 66 4.27 -0.78 8.58
C ILE A 66 2.92 -0.87 9.30
N THR A 67 1.99 -1.64 8.73
CA THR A 67 0.71 -1.89 9.39
C THR A 67 0.94 -2.75 10.63
N THR A 68 0.59 -2.23 11.80
CA THR A 68 0.89 -2.90 13.06
C THR A 68 -0.27 -3.77 13.55
N LEU A 69 0.04 -4.76 14.39
CA LEU A 69 -0.98 -5.57 15.07
C LEU A 69 -1.83 -4.76 16.06
N ALA A 70 -1.43 -3.55 16.44
CA ALA A 70 -2.25 -2.66 17.27
C ALA A 70 -3.28 -1.90 16.42
N GLU A 71 -2.94 -1.61 15.17
CA GLU A 71 -3.79 -0.92 14.20
C GLU A 71 -4.82 -1.88 13.58
N GLN A 72 -4.38 -3.06 13.12
CA GLN A 72 -5.25 -4.05 12.48
C GLN A 72 -5.27 -5.35 13.29
N ARG A 73 -6.40 -5.60 13.95
CA ARG A 73 -6.63 -6.80 14.77
C ARG A 73 -8.11 -7.17 14.84
N LYS A 74 -8.38 -8.38 15.33
CA LYS A 74 -9.73 -8.80 15.72
C LYS A 74 -10.24 -7.94 16.87
N SER A 75 -11.55 -7.82 16.95
CA SER A 75 -12.27 -7.19 18.06
C SER A 75 -13.62 -7.87 18.22
N ASP A 76 -14.36 -7.52 19.26
CA ASP A 76 -15.73 -8.01 19.50
C ASP A 76 -16.70 -7.68 18.33
N TRP A 77 -16.32 -6.78 17.42
CA TRP A 77 -17.10 -6.39 16.24
C TRP A 77 -16.58 -7.02 14.93
N MET A 78 -15.38 -7.60 14.94
CA MET A 78 -14.72 -8.18 13.76
C MET A 78 -13.99 -9.46 14.18
N GLU A 79 -14.70 -10.58 14.11
CA GLU A 79 -14.28 -11.88 14.66
C GLU A 79 -13.51 -12.76 13.67
N ASN A 80 -13.56 -12.42 12.38
CA ASN A 80 -12.87 -13.17 11.32
C ASN A 80 -11.35 -12.96 11.37
N GLU A 81 -10.62 -13.66 10.49
CA GLU A 81 -9.16 -13.48 10.35
C GLU A 81 -8.77 -12.00 10.17
N SER A 82 -7.64 -11.61 10.76
CA SER A 82 -7.06 -10.27 10.71
C SER A 82 -5.56 -10.34 10.47
N LEU A 83 -4.84 -9.23 10.60
CA LEU A 83 -3.43 -9.11 10.22
C LEU A 83 -2.54 -10.23 10.80
N ILE A 84 -2.71 -10.59 12.08
CA ILE A 84 -1.94 -11.68 12.70
C ILE A 84 -2.10 -13.02 11.98
N ASP A 85 -3.28 -13.31 11.42
CA ASP A 85 -3.58 -14.54 10.69
C ASP A 85 -3.03 -14.52 9.25
N PHE A 86 -2.48 -13.37 8.81
CA PHE A 86 -1.97 -13.13 7.45
C PHE A 86 -0.45 -13.00 7.39
N LEU A 87 0.21 -12.90 8.55
CA LEU A 87 1.66 -12.84 8.69
C LEU A 87 2.24 -14.24 8.88
N ASP A 88 3.53 -14.38 8.58
CA ASP A 88 4.28 -15.58 8.93
C ASP A 88 4.36 -15.69 10.47
N PRO A 89 3.97 -16.84 11.06
CA PRO A 89 3.95 -17.03 12.51
C PRO A 89 5.35 -17.00 13.15
N ASP A 90 6.40 -17.26 12.38
CA ASP A 90 7.79 -17.27 12.84
C ASP A 90 8.54 -15.96 12.50
N ASP A 91 8.01 -15.16 11.56
CA ASP A 91 8.61 -13.88 11.13
C ASP A 91 7.56 -12.86 10.68
N THR A 92 7.09 -12.00 11.59
CA THR A 92 6.06 -10.99 11.31
C THR A 92 6.48 -9.88 10.34
N SER A 93 7.75 -9.85 9.92
CA SER A 93 8.18 -8.99 8.80
C SER A 93 7.72 -9.51 7.42
N LYS A 94 7.11 -10.70 7.39
CA LYS A 94 6.60 -11.34 6.18
C LYS A 94 5.12 -11.71 6.26
N THR A 95 4.46 -11.79 5.11
CA THR A 95 3.16 -12.42 4.95
C THR A 95 3.28 -13.94 5.06
N ILE A 96 2.18 -14.64 5.25
CA ILE A 96 2.12 -16.11 5.29
C ILE A 96 2.57 -16.76 3.97
N GLU A 97 2.56 -16.01 2.87
CA GLU A 97 3.09 -16.44 1.56
C GLU A 97 4.60 -16.19 1.41
N GLY A 98 5.26 -15.57 2.40
CA GLY A 98 6.70 -15.27 2.40
C GLY A 98 7.08 -13.93 1.76
N TYR A 99 6.12 -13.06 1.43
CA TYR A 99 6.37 -11.72 0.90
C TYR A 99 6.59 -10.70 2.02
N PRO A 100 7.13 -9.49 1.75
CA PRO A 100 7.20 -8.44 2.76
C PRO A 100 5.82 -8.11 3.36
N ALA A 101 5.77 -7.96 4.69
CA ALA A 101 4.57 -7.60 5.42
C ALA A 101 3.96 -6.27 4.93
N PRO A 102 2.65 -6.03 5.18
CA PRO A 102 1.97 -4.83 4.70
C PRO A 102 2.65 -3.52 5.15
N LEU A 103 3.15 -2.79 4.17
CA LEU A 103 3.64 -1.42 4.29
C LEU A 103 2.67 -0.52 3.52
N ARG A 104 2.22 0.56 4.16
CA ARG A 104 1.25 1.50 3.58
C ARG A 104 1.91 2.85 3.41
N ALA A 105 1.58 3.55 2.33
CA ALA A 105 2.06 4.91 2.10
C ALA A 105 0.92 5.86 1.76
N ILE A 106 1.02 7.08 2.27
CA ILE A 106 0.12 8.19 1.94
C ILE A 106 0.88 9.16 1.04
N LEU A 107 0.35 9.42 -0.15
CA LEU A 107 0.85 10.42 -1.09
C LEU A 107 -0.20 11.50 -1.32
N THR A 108 0.24 12.75 -1.43
CA THR A 108 -0.61 13.87 -1.84
C THR A 108 -0.14 14.44 -3.17
N ALA A 109 -1.06 14.95 -3.99
CA ALA A 109 -0.72 15.64 -5.22
C ALA A 109 -1.81 16.62 -5.69
N LYS A 110 -1.46 17.54 -6.58
CA LYS A 110 -2.39 18.50 -7.22
C LYS A 110 -2.78 18.06 -8.63
N ALA A 111 -4.08 18.19 -8.96
CA ALA A 111 -4.65 17.84 -10.26
C ALA A 111 -4.43 18.90 -11.34
#